data_AF-C3YWH1-F1
#
_entry.id   AF-C3YWH1-F1
#
_cell.length_a   1.000
_cell.length_b   1.000
_cell.length_c   1.000
_cell.angle_alpha   90.00
_cell.angle_beta   90.00
_cell.angle_gamma   90.00
#
_symmetry.space_group_name_H-M   'P 1'
#
loop_
_entity.id
_entity.type
_entity.pdbx_description
1 polymer ?
#
loop_
_entity_poly.entity_id
_entity_poly.type
_entity_poly.pdbx_seq_one_letter_code
_entity_poly.pdbx_strand_id
1 'polypeptide(L)' 'ECLVRPAMRKDCGWSGITRDECLLKGCCFNSSIPGVASCFYKKGGSCCSS' A
#
# COMPACT_ATOMS: atom_id res chain seq x y z
N GLU A 1 7.80 -4.77 -6.66
CA GLU A 1 8.16 -4.75 -5.22
C GLU A 1 7.42 -3.67 -4.44
N CYS A 2 7.04 -3.95 -3.19
CA CYS A 2 6.33 -3.03 -2.28
C CYS A 2 7.29 -2.12 -1.47
N LEU A 3 8.44 -1.76 -2.05
CA LEU A 3 9.49 -0.98 -1.38
C LEU A 3 9.22 0.53 -1.53
N VAL A 4 8.11 1.00 -0.98
CA VAL A 4 7.78 2.43 -0.93
C VAL A 4 8.17 2.98 0.44
N ARG A 5 9.06 3.98 0.41
CA ARG A 5 9.46 4.73 1.61
C ARG A 5 8.21 5.26 2.33
N PRO A 6 8.11 5.15 3.67
CA PRO A 6 6.94 5.56 4.44
C PRO A 6 6.50 7.00 4.15
N ALA A 7 7.44 7.94 4.03
CA ALA A 7 7.17 9.34 3.70
C ALA A 7 6.61 9.57 2.27
N MET A 8 6.76 8.60 1.36
CA MET A 8 6.23 8.65 -0.01
C MET A 8 5.04 7.71 -0.22
N ARG A 9 4.56 7.04 0.84
CA ARG A 9 3.39 6.17 0.75
C ARG A 9 2.16 7.03 0.49
N LYS A 10 1.51 6.79 -0.65
CA LYS A 10 0.18 7.32 -0.90
C LYS A 10 -0.84 6.31 -0.39
N ASP A 11 -1.78 6.78 0.40
CA ASP A 11 -2.87 5.97 0.92
C ASP A 11 -3.65 5.33 -0.23
N CYS A 12 -3.86 4.00 -0.17
CA CYS A 12 -4.67 3.25 -1.15
C CYS A 12 -5.99 2.73 -0.55
N GLY A 13 -6.18 2.88 0.75
CA GLY A 13 -7.27 2.29 1.51
C GLY A 13 -7.88 3.29 2.49
N TRP A 14 -8.06 2.86 3.73
CA TRP A 14 -8.55 3.71 4.82
C TRP A 14 -7.81 3.36 6.11
N SER A 15 -7.89 4.25 7.11
CA SER A 15 -7.31 3.99 8.43
C SER A 15 -7.95 2.76 9.08
N GLY A 16 -7.13 1.78 9.44
CA GLY A 16 -7.59 0.51 10.00
C GLY A 16 -7.95 -0.58 8.98
N ILE A 17 -7.70 -0.36 7.69
CA ILE A 17 -7.85 -1.41 6.66
C ILE A 17 -7.02 -2.66 7.03
N THR A 18 -7.61 -3.84 6.84
CA THR A 18 -6.91 -5.10 7.05
C THR A 18 -5.93 -5.40 5.92
N ARG A 19 -4.98 -6.30 6.18
CA ARG A 19 -4.02 -6.75 5.17
C ARG A 19 -4.72 -7.28 3.92
N ASP A 20 -5.68 -8.18 4.08
CA ASP A 20 -6.39 -8.84 2.97
C ASP A 20 -7.14 -7.83 2.08
N GLU A 21 -7.93 -6.94 2.68
CA GLU A 21 -8.62 -5.85 1.94
C GLU A 21 -7.65 -4.98 1.14
N CYS A 22 -6.50 -4.62 1.72
CA CYS A 22 -5.49 -3.83 1.01
C CYS A 22 -4.88 -4.58 -0.20
N LEU A 23 -4.60 -5.87 -0.02
CA LEU A 23 -4.04 -6.73 -1.06
C LEU A 23 -5.07 -7.03 -2.16
N LEU A 24 -6.35 -7.21 -1.80
CA LEU A 24 -7.47 -7.37 -2.74
C LEU A 24 -7.63 -6.16 -3.67
N LYS A 25 -7.36 -4.95 -3.16
CA LYS A 25 -7.30 -3.73 -3.97
C LYS A 25 -6.08 -3.66 -4.91
N GLY A 26 -5.18 -4.65 -4.87
CA GLY A 26 -3.95 -4.69 -5.66
C GLY A 26 -2.84 -3.77 -5.14
N CYS A 27 -2.95 -3.35 -3.89
CA CYS A 27 -2.00 -2.46 -3.22
C CYS A 27 -1.06 -3.20 -2.26
N CYS A 28 -0.17 -2.44 -1.63
CA CYS A 28 0.81 -2.97 -0.68
C CYS A 28 0.36 -2.70 0.74
N PHE A 29 0.49 -3.71 1.61
CA PHE A 29 0.23 -3.59 3.03
C PHE A 29 1.53 -3.71 3.84
N ASN A 30 1.81 -2.73 4.70
CA ASN A 30 2.90 -2.76 5.67
C ASN A 30 2.50 -2.04 6.97
N SER A 31 2.12 -2.80 7.99
CA SER A 31 1.83 -2.29 9.33
C SER A 31 3.05 -2.14 10.24
N SER A 32 4.27 -2.41 9.74
CA SER A 32 5.49 -2.35 10.57
C SER A 32 5.89 -0.95 11.04
N ILE A 33 5.28 0.10 10.49
CA ILE A 33 5.57 1.50 10.85
C ILE A 33 4.27 2.15 11.33
N PRO A 34 4.13 2.44 12.63
CA PRO A 34 2.98 3.18 13.15
C PRO A 34 3.01 4.65 12.71
N GLY A 35 1.84 5.26 12.56
CA GLY A 35 1.71 6.68 12.20
C GLY A 35 1.82 7.01 10.70
N VAL A 36 1.91 5.99 9.83
CA VAL A 36 1.85 6.16 8.36
C VAL A 36 0.84 5.18 7.77
N ALA A 37 0.42 5.44 6.51
CA ALA A 37 -0.53 4.56 5.81
C ALA A 37 -0.01 3.11 5.76
N SER A 38 -0.75 2.20 6.38
CA SER A 38 -0.48 0.76 6.34
C SER A 38 -0.78 0.20 4.96
N CYS A 39 -1.81 0.71 4.28
CA CYS A 39 -2.14 0.36 2.91
C CYS A 39 -1.75 1.47 1.94
N PHE A 40 -0.85 1.17 1.00
CA PHE A 40 -0.31 2.16 0.09
C PHE A 40 -0.08 1.61 -1.31
N TYR A 41 -0.08 2.53 -2.28
CA TYR A 41 0.21 2.18 -3.66
C TYR A 41 1.67 1.74 -3.84
N LYS A 42 1.88 0.69 -4.64
CA LYS A 42 3.20 0.27 -5.12
C LYS A 42 3.82 1.35 -6.01
N LYS A 43 5.10 1.70 -5.80
CA LYS A 43 5.84 2.56 -6.74
C LYS A 43 6.00 1.80 -8.04
N GLY A 44 5.40 2.29 -9.12
CA GLY A 44 5.52 1.67 -10.44
C GLY A 44 4.54 0.54 -10.70
N GLY A 45 3.27 0.69 -10.31
CA GLY A 45 2.22 0.10 -11.12
C GLY A 45 2.09 0.90 -12.41
N SER A 46 2.95 0.65 -13.40
CA SER A 46 2.54 0.90 -14.78
C SER A 46 1.18 0.24 -14.94
N CYS A 47 0.21 1.04 -15.35
CA CYS A 47 -1.06 0.55 -15.85
C CYS A 47 -0.79 -0.65 -16.78
N CYS A 48 -1.44 -1.78 -16.51
CA CYS A 48 -1.31 -3.04 -17.26
C CYS A 48 0.04 -3.76 -17.13
N SER A 49 0.05 -4.92 -16.47
CA SER A 49 0.98 -5.99 -16.81
C SER A 49 0.14 -7.26 -16.80
N SER A 50 -0.10 -7.77 -18.01
CA SER A 50 -0.85 -8.98 -18.33
C SER A 50 -0.43 -10.19 -17.52
#